data_AF-A0A1I6RF14-F1
#
_entry.id   AF-A0A1I6RF14-F1
#
_cell.length_a   1.000
_cell.length_b   1.000
_cell.length_c   1.000
_cell.angle_alpha   90.00
_cell.angle_beta   90.00
_cell.angle_gamma   90.00
#
_symmetry.space_group_name_H-M   'P 1'
#
loop_
_entity.id
_entity.type
_entity.pdbx_description
1 polymer ?
#
loop_
_entity_poly.entity_id
_entity_poly.type
_entity_poly.pdbx_seq_one_letter_code
_entity_poly.pdbx_strand_id
1 'polypeptide(L)'
;MRAHERGRLVLKHELSKYYLRVRDHDISSIVRRLQKGFVDGEFLGLRNRGFEAIVFQRSYHGFGKIISYQVLDSGHTTWDEVLCKTNDPTEWLENHRDDLEWVHYEWR
;
A
#
# COMPACT_ATOMS: atom_id res chain seq x y z
N MET A 1 0.03 16.34 -23.47
CA MET A 1 -0.09 15.95 -22.05
C MET A 1 -1.33 16.60 -21.49
N ARG A 2 -2.36 15.80 -21.21
CA ARG A 2 -3.66 16.29 -20.74
C ARG A 2 -3.50 16.76 -19.29
N ALA A 3 -4.19 17.82 -18.89
CA ALA A 3 -4.11 18.39 -17.54
C ALA A 3 -4.29 17.36 -16.41
N HIS A 4 -5.01 16.26 -16.69
CA HIS A 4 -5.18 15.10 -15.81
C HIS A 4 -3.86 14.37 -15.46
N GLU A 5 -2.92 14.24 -16.41
CA GLU A 5 -1.63 13.57 -16.16
C GLU A 5 -0.73 14.41 -15.24
N ARG A 6 -0.83 15.73 -15.36
CA ARG A 6 -0.13 16.69 -14.47
C ARG A 6 -0.71 16.65 -13.06
N GLY A 7 -2.03 16.58 -12.91
CA GLY A 7 -2.70 16.41 -11.62
C GLY A 7 -2.28 15.12 -10.91
N ARG A 8 -2.23 13.99 -11.63
CA ARG A 8 -1.78 12.68 -11.10
C ARG A 8 -0.33 12.70 -10.60
N LEU A 9 0.57 13.40 -11.31
CA LEU A 9 1.98 13.52 -10.90
C LEU A 9 2.16 14.40 -9.66
N VAL A 10 1.38 15.48 -9.54
CA VAL A 10 1.40 16.36 -8.35
C VAL A 10 0.80 15.64 -7.14
N LEU A 11 -0.32 14.90 -7.31
CA LEU A 11 -0.89 14.04 -6.27
C LEU A 11 0.12 12.99 -5.80
N LYS A 12 0.75 12.25 -6.72
CA LYS A 12 1.76 11.22 -6.35
C LYS A 12 2.93 11.79 -5.53
N HIS A 13 3.37 13.01 -5.85
CA HIS A 13 4.45 13.68 -5.13
C HIS A 13 4.00 14.27 -3.79
N GLU A 14 2.83 14.90 -3.72
CA GLU A 14 2.32 15.50 -2.49
C GLU A 14 1.90 14.44 -1.48
N LEU A 15 1.20 13.39 -1.91
CA LEU A 15 0.85 12.23 -1.08
C LEU A 15 2.10 11.63 -0.41
N SER A 16 3.20 11.47 -1.14
CA SER A 16 4.47 10.96 -0.59
C SER A 16 5.08 11.82 0.53
N LYS A 17 4.73 13.11 0.62
CA LYS A 17 5.19 14.03 1.68
C LYS A 17 4.30 13.99 2.92
N TYR A 18 3.02 13.67 2.77
CA TYR A 18 2.06 13.65 3.89
C TYR A 18 2.03 12.30 4.65
N TYR A 19 2.38 11.18 4.00
CA TYR A 19 2.28 9.81 4.57
C TYR A 19 3.53 9.28 5.28
N LEU A 20 4.28 10.14 5.96
CA LEU A 20 5.50 9.77 6.72
C LEU A 20 5.48 10.27 8.17
N ARG A 21 4.29 10.47 8.76
CA ARG A 21 4.21 10.80 10.19
C ARG A 21 3.81 9.58 10.99
N VAL A 22 4.78 9.06 11.74
CA VAL A 22 4.49 8.20 12.88
C VAL A 22 4.75 8.96 14.16
N ARG A 23 3.74 9.05 15.02
CA ARG A 23 3.96 9.13 16.45
C ARG A 23 3.71 7.71 16.98
N ASP A 24 4.73 7.17 17.66
CA ASP A 24 4.69 6.04 18.59
C ASP A 24 5.09 4.61 18.13
N HIS A 25 5.15 4.27 16.84
CA HIS A 25 5.64 2.94 16.37
C HIS A 25 6.75 3.00 15.31
N ASP A 26 7.74 2.10 15.37
CA ASP A 26 8.81 2.01 14.36
C ASP A 26 8.31 1.32 13.08
N ILE A 27 7.51 2.05 12.29
CA ILE A 27 7.01 1.61 10.98
C ILE A 27 8.16 1.25 10.03
N SER A 28 9.35 1.85 10.19
CA SER A 28 10.50 1.56 9.32
C SER A 28 10.95 0.11 9.44
N SER A 29 10.94 -0.45 10.66
CA SER A 29 11.26 -1.86 10.90
C SER A 29 10.23 -2.79 10.29
N ILE A 30 8.93 -2.45 10.40
CA ILE A 30 7.81 -3.22 9.82
C ILE A 30 7.90 -3.22 8.30
N VAL A 31 8.03 -2.03 7.69
CA VAL A 31 8.17 -1.87 6.23
C VAL A 31 9.35 -2.70 5.70
N ARG A 32 10.52 -2.65 6.37
CA ARG A 32 11.69 -3.46 5.95
C ARG A 32 11.44 -4.96 6.01
N ARG A 33 10.62 -5.45 6.94
CA ARG A 33 10.26 -6.88 7.02
C ARG A 33 9.29 -7.26 5.91
N LEU A 34 8.27 -6.44 5.67
CA LEU A 34 7.27 -6.67 4.63
C LEU A 34 7.88 -6.63 3.23
N GLN A 35 8.80 -5.68 2.97
CA GLN A 35 9.55 -5.62 1.71
C GLN A 35 10.37 -6.90 1.42
N LYS A 36 10.75 -7.68 2.45
CA LYS A 36 11.42 -8.97 2.23
C LYS A 36 10.43 -10.12 1.97
N GLY A 37 9.18 -9.97 2.41
CA GLY A 37 8.15 -11.01 2.31
C GLY A 37 7.31 -10.93 1.04
N PHE A 38 7.23 -9.75 0.41
CA PHE A 38 6.49 -9.51 -0.83
C PHE A 38 7.43 -9.18 -1.98
N VAL A 39 7.00 -9.49 -3.21
CA VAL A 39 7.74 -9.07 -4.41
C VAL A 39 7.49 -7.59 -4.68
N ASP A 40 8.45 -6.93 -5.32
CA ASP A 40 8.29 -5.55 -5.82
C ASP A 40 7.02 -5.45 -6.67
N GLY A 41 6.21 -4.43 -6.41
CA GLY A 41 4.92 -4.31 -7.07
C GLY A 41 3.88 -5.34 -6.61
N GLU A 42 4.04 -5.95 -5.43
CA GLU A 42 2.92 -6.58 -4.70
C GLU A 42 2.53 -5.79 -3.44
N PHE A 43 3.46 -5.12 -2.77
CA PHE A 43 3.17 -4.37 -1.55
C PHE A 43 2.71 -2.93 -1.85
N LEU A 44 1.55 -2.52 -1.30
CA LEU A 44 0.98 -1.18 -1.49
C LEU A 44 1.23 -0.25 -0.30
N GLY A 45 1.03 -0.72 0.94
CA GLY A 45 1.03 0.19 2.08
C GLY A 45 0.68 -0.46 3.42
N LEU A 46 0.58 0.40 4.44
CA LEU A 46 0.18 0.04 5.80
C LEU A 46 -1.02 0.87 6.26
N ARG A 47 -1.90 0.26 7.05
CA ARG A 47 -2.97 0.91 7.82
C ARG A 47 -3.01 0.38 9.24
N ASN A 48 -3.88 0.97 10.06
CA ASN A 48 -4.16 0.52 11.43
C ASN A 48 -2.89 0.35 12.29
N ARG A 49 -2.11 1.43 12.43
CA ARG A 49 -0.85 1.53 13.17
C ARG A 49 0.22 0.52 12.75
N GLY A 50 0.21 0.16 11.48
CA GLY A 50 1.09 -0.86 10.91
C GLY A 50 0.73 -2.30 11.26
N PHE A 51 -0.42 -2.55 11.91
CA PHE A 51 -0.94 -3.90 12.16
C PHE A 51 -1.63 -4.50 10.93
N GLU A 52 -1.68 -3.75 9.84
CA GLU A 52 -2.33 -4.21 8.63
C GLU A 52 -1.56 -3.78 7.38
N ALA A 53 -1.20 -4.76 6.58
CA ALA A 53 -0.48 -4.61 5.32
C ALA A 53 -1.45 -4.73 4.14
N ILE A 54 -1.39 -3.75 3.26
CA ILE A 54 -2.17 -3.71 2.02
C ILE A 54 -1.29 -4.18 0.88
N VAL A 55 -1.74 -5.22 0.18
CA VAL A 55 -0.98 -5.90 -0.87
C VAL A 55 -1.85 -5.99 -2.11
N PHE A 56 -1.33 -5.56 -3.25
CA PHE A 56 -1.92 -5.86 -4.55
C PHE A 56 -1.29 -7.11 -5.13
N GLN A 57 -2.11 -8.13 -5.36
CA GLN A 57 -1.67 -9.34 -6.02
C GLN A 57 -2.21 -9.33 -7.45
N ARG A 58 -1.32 -9.37 -8.44
CA ARG A 58 -1.70 -9.57 -9.83
C ARG A 58 -1.76 -11.07 -10.12
N SER A 59 -2.93 -11.60 -10.48
CA SER A 59 -2.97 -13.00 -10.93
C SER A 59 -2.44 -13.13 -12.37
N TYR A 60 -1.85 -14.28 -12.65
CA TYR A 60 -1.42 -14.68 -14.00
C TYR A 60 -2.56 -14.67 -15.03
N HIS A 61 -3.83 -14.78 -14.59
CA HIS A 61 -5.01 -14.78 -15.44
C HIS A 61 -5.58 -13.38 -15.73
N GLY A 62 -4.85 -12.31 -15.37
CA GLY A 62 -5.25 -10.94 -15.70
C GLY A 62 -6.31 -10.34 -14.76
N PHE A 63 -6.47 -10.91 -13.56
CA PHE A 63 -7.30 -10.34 -12.49
C PHE A 63 -6.41 -9.97 -11.30
N GLY A 64 -6.26 -8.69 -11.03
CA GLY A 64 -5.63 -8.18 -9.82
C GLY A 64 -6.62 -8.08 -8.67
N LYS A 65 -6.09 -8.05 -7.46
CA LYS A 65 -6.85 -7.82 -6.24
C LYS A 65 -5.99 -7.12 -5.21
N ILE A 66 -6.62 -6.27 -4.43
CA ILE A 66 -6.06 -5.68 -3.22
C ILE A 66 -6.51 -6.53 -2.05
N ILE A 67 -5.55 -6.95 -1.25
CA ILE A 67 -5.70 -7.90 -0.15
C ILE A 67 -5.18 -7.22 1.10
N SER A 68 -5.90 -7.42 2.20
CA SER A 68 -5.40 -7.13 3.53
C SER A 68 -4.69 -8.35 4.12
N TYR A 69 -3.55 -8.09 4.76
CA TYR A 69 -2.87 -9.02 5.64
C TYR A 69 -2.73 -8.39 7.02
N GLN A 70 -3.11 -9.12 8.07
CA GLN A 70 -2.80 -8.72 9.44
C GLN A 70 -1.31 -8.96 9.71
N VAL A 71 -0.67 -7.97 10.32
CA VAL A 71 0.71 -8.01 10.76
C VAL A 71 0.74 -8.31 12.26
N LEU A 72 1.33 -9.45 12.63
CA LEU A 72 1.49 -9.85 14.01
C LEU A 72 2.71 -9.15 14.65
N ASP A 73 2.77 -9.09 15.98
CA ASP A 73 3.90 -8.51 16.73
C ASP A 73 5.26 -9.15 16.38
N SER A 74 5.25 -10.41 15.96
CA SER A 74 6.43 -11.14 15.49
C SER A 74 6.94 -10.66 14.13
N GLY A 75 6.15 -9.88 13.39
CA GLY A 75 6.40 -9.47 12.01
C GLY A 75 5.94 -10.49 10.96
N HIS A 76 5.28 -11.58 11.38
CA HIS A 76 4.61 -12.49 10.45
C HIS A 76 3.28 -11.91 9.98
N THR A 77 2.90 -12.24 8.75
CA THR A 77 1.63 -11.81 8.15
C THR A 77 0.67 -12.98 8.03
N THR A 78 -0.61 -12.76 8.34
CA THR A 78 -1.70 -13.71 8.04
C THR A 78 -2.67 -13.07 7.07
N TRP A 79 -3.25 -13.88 6.18
CA TRP A 79 -4.30 -13.42 5.28
C TRP A 79 -5.53 -12.98 6.09
N ASP A 80 -6.11 -11.83 5.75
CA ASP A 80 -7.31 -11.30 6.38
C ASP A 80 -8.50 -11.33 5.42
N GLU A 81 -8.49 -10.46 4.41
CA GLU A 81 -9.59 -10.36 3.45
C GLU A 81 -9.17 -9.79 2.08
N VAL A 82 -10.06 -9.93 1.08
CA VAL A 82 -9.93 -9.24 -0.21
C VAL A 82 -10.73 -7.94 -0.15
N LEU A 83 -10.03 -6.81 -0.20
CA LEU A 83 -10.63 -5.48 -0.12
C LEU A 83 -11.21 -5.02 -1.44
N CYS A 84 -10.57 -5.37 -2.56
CA CYS A 84 -11.00 -4.94 -3.89
C CYS A 84 -10.49 -5.89 -4.96
N LYS A 85 -11.29 -6.17 -6.00
CA LYS A 85 -10.82 -6.82 -7.23
C LYS A 85 -10.60 -5.75 -8.28
N THR A 86 -9.35 -5.51 -8.65
CA THR A 86 -8.98 -4.49 -9.63
C THR A 86 -7.64 -4.84 -10.28
N ASN A 87 -7.47 -4.47 -11.54
CA ASN A 87 -6.18 -4.54 -12.23
C ASN A 87 -5.33 -3.27 -12.08
N ASP A 88 -5.93 -2.20 -11.57
CA ASP A 88 -5.27 -0.93 -11.28
C ASP A 88 -5.69 -0.47 -9.87
N PRO A 89 -4.77 -0.49 -8.90
CA PRO A 89 -5.09 -0.08 -7.53
C PRO A 89 -5.13 1.44 -7.34
N THR A 90 -4.87 2.25 -8.38
CA THR A 90 -4.77 3.72 -8.28
C THR A 90 -6.03 4.33 -7.66
N GLU A 91 -7.21 3.99 -8.18
CA GLU A 91 -8.49 4.52 -7.68
C GLU A 91 -8.73 4.13 -6.21
N TRP A 92 -8.37 2.90 -5.84
CA TRP A 92 -8.51 2.44 -4.46
C TRP A 92 -7.59 3.21 -3.51
N LEU A 93 -6.34 3.44 -3.91
CA LEU A 93 -5.37 4.21 -3.14
C LEU A 93 -5.81 5.67 -2.95
N GLU A 94 -6.36 6.30 -4.00
CA GLU A 94 -6.85 7.67 -3.93
C GLU A 94 -8.04 7.79 -2.95
N ASN A 95 -8.95 6.81 -2.95
CA ASN A 95 -10.13 6.79 -2.09
C ASN A 95 -9.81 6.48 -0.61
N HIS A 96 -8.77 5.69 -0.33
CA HIS A 96 -8.40 5.28 1.04
C HIS A 96 -7.13 5.98 1.54
N ARG A 97 -6.71 7.05 0.84
CA ARG A 97 -5.44 7.73 1.10
C ARG A 97 -5.32 8.19 2.56
N ASP A 98 -6.40 8.67 3.15
CA ASP A 98 -6.39 9.27 4.50
C ASP A 98 -6.37 8.19 5.60
N ASP A 99 -6.67 6.93 5.25
CA ASP A 99 -6.60 5.77 6.13
C ASP A 99 -5.22 5.07 6.08
N LEU A 100 -4.40 5.40 5.09
CA LEU A 100 -3.08 4.81 4.89
C LEU A 100 -2.03 5.62 5.66
N GLU A 101 -1.27 4.92 6.49
CA GLU A 101 -0.21 5.53 7.30
C GLU A 101 1.11 5.58 6.54
N TRP A 102 1.28 4.67 5.59
CA TRP A 102 2.45 4.57 4.71
C TRP A 102 2.07 3.90 3.39
N VAL A 103 2.73 4.31 2.30
CA VAL A 103 2.52 3.76 0.95
C VAL A 103 3.87 3.49 0.28
N HIS A 104 3.96 2.38 -0.45
CA HIS A 104 5.15 1.98 -1.19
C HIS A 104 5.33 2.84 -2.46
N TYR A 105 6.38 3.67 -2.44
CA TYR A 105 6.64 4.67 -3.49
C TYR A 105 6.95 4.07 -4.87
N GLU A 106 7.57 2.89 -4.91
CA GLU A 106 7.99 2.21 -6.15
C GLU A 106 6.86 1.47 -6.84
N TRP A 107 5.63 1.53 -6.30
CA TRP A 107 4.43 1.05 -6.97
C TRP A 107 4.20 1.80 -8.31
N ARG A 108 4.64 1.20 -9.42
CA ARG A 108 4.34 1.54 -10.82
C ARG A 108 4.45 0.33 -11.73
#